data_AF-A0A0W8FC79-F1
#
_entry.id   AF-A0A0W8FC79-F1
#
_cell.length_a   1.000
_cell.length_b   1.000
_cell.length_c   1.000
_cell.angle_alpha   90.00
_cell.angle_beta   90.00
_cell.angle_gamma   90.00
#
_symmetry.space_group_name_H-M   'P 1'
#
loop_
_entity.id
_entity.type
_entity.pdbx_description
1 polymer ?
#
loop_
_entity_poly.entity_id
_entity_poly.type
_entity_poly.pdbx_seq_one_letter_code
_entity_poly.pdbx_strand_id
1 'polypeptide(L)'
;MVQIDPDVILQSEPSTKNYTEDELAQLRDEIMSRPELQSAKAVEDGRVFVMSGKITSGIRAIVGELYLAKWLHPQRFEDVDPDVVHRELIDKFYGLELEGAYAFPSSSFLDMEIE
;
A
#
# COMPACT_ATOMS: atom_id res chain seq x y z
N MET A 1 4.03 -18.67 -16.95
CA MET A 1 4.04 -17.50 -17.86
C MET A 1 2.79 -16.70 -17.62
N VAL A 2 2.94 -15.37 -17.52
CA VAL A 2 1.86 -14.40 -17.35
C VAL A 2 0.97 -14.43 -18.61
N GLN A 3 -0.34 -14.69 -18.43
CA GLN A 3 -1.31 -14.71 -19.54
C GLN A 3 -2.02 -13.36 -19.74
N ILE A 4 -2.21 -12.61 -18.65
CA ILE A 4 -2.74 -11.25 -18.62
C ILE A 4 -1.66 -10.42 -17.97
N ASP A 5 -1.12 -9.44 -18.69
CA ASP A 5 -0.06 -8.56 -18.21
C ASP A 5 -0.67 -7.38 -17.43
N PRO A 6 -0.58 -7.34 -16.10
CA PRO A 6 -1.18 -6.28 -15.30
C PRO A 6 -0.28 -5.05 -15.26
N ASP A 7 -0.88 -3.85 -15.32
CA ASP A 7 -0.15 -2.61 -15.05
C ASP A 7 0.19 -2.44 -13.55
N VAL A 8 -0.54 -3.13 -12.66
CA VAL A 8 -0.37 -3.06 -11.20
C VAL A 8 -0.70 -4.41 -10.55
N ILE A 9 0.07 -4.80 -9.54
CA ILE A 9 -0.25 -5.92 -8.64
C ILE A 9 -0.54 -5.36 -7.24
N LEU A 10 -1.66 -5.77 -6.66
CA LEU A 10 -2.03 -5.42 -5.29
C LEU A 10 -2.33 -6.69 -4.48
N GLN A 11 -1.67 -6.82 -3.34
CA GLN A 11 -1.91 -7.88 -2.37
C GLN A 11 -2.52 -7.30 -1.10
N SER A 12 -3.67 -7.84 -0.68
CA SER A 12 -4.25 -7.54 0.63
C SER A 12 -3.88 -8.64 1.62
N GLU A 13 -3.39 -8.22 2.77
CA GLU A 13 -3.01 -9.08 3.88
C GLU A 13 -4.13 -9.20 4.92
N PRO A 14 -4.15 -10.25 5.76
CA PRO A 14 -5.15 -10.42 6.81
C PRO A 14 -5.26 -9.21 7.77
N SER A 15 -6.48 -8.92 8.24
CA SER A 15 -6.73 -7.86 9.22
C SER A 15 -6.39 -8.24 10.67
N THR A 16 -6.01 -9.49 10.91
CA THR A 16 -5.76 -10.05 12.26
C THR A 16 -4.35 -9.79 12.78
N LYS A 17 -3.43 -9.34 11.94
CA LYS A 17 -2.03 -9.05 12.29
C LYS A 17 -1.78 -7.54 12.30
N ASN A 18 -0.91 -7.09 13.22
CA ASN A 18 -0.25 -5.79 13.14
C ASN A 18 1.05 -5.99 12.37
N TYR A 19 1.25 -5.25 11.29
CA TYR A 19 2.45 -5.35 10.47
C TYR A 19 3.46 -4.27 10.84
N THR A 20 4.74 -4.57 10.70
CA THR A 20 5.77 -3.52 10.56
C THR A 20 5.98 -3.17 9.08
N GLU A 21 6.67 -2.07 8.81
CA GLU A 21 7.01 -1.69 7.44
C GLU A 21 7.90 -2.75 6.77
N ASP A 22 8.92 -3.25 7.49
CA ASP A 22 9.80 -4.33 7.03
C ASP A 22 9.02 -5.60 6.65
N GLU A 23 7.98 -5.96 7.41
CA GLU A 23 7.16 -7.12 7.08
C GLU A 23 6.35 -6.93 5.80
N LEU A 24 5.79 -5.73 5.57
CA LEU A 24 5.07 -5.43 4.32
C LEU A 24 6.02 -5.33 3.12
N ALA A 25 7.22 -4.77 3.33
CA ALA A 25 8.28 -4.72 2.33
C ALA A 25 8.72 -6.12 1.93
N GLN A 26 8.96 -7.01 2.90
CA GLN A 26 9.32 -8.40 2.64
C GLN A 26 8.23 -9.13 1.85
N LEU A 27 6.95 -8.93 2.17
CA LEU A 27 5.83 -9.52 1.42
C LEU A 27 5.78 -9.01 -0.02
N ARG A 28 6.10 -7.74 -0.26
CA ARG A 28 6.23 -7.18 -1.61
C ARG A 28 7.39 -7.83 -2.36
N ASP A 29 8.55 -7.93 -1.73
CA ASP A 29 9.74 -8.54 -2.31
C ASP A 29 9.51 -10.01 -2.65
N GLU A 30 8.78 -10.74 -1.81
CA GLU A 30 8.36 -12.11 -2.11
C GLU A 30 7.53 -12.19 -3.38
N ILE A 31 6.57 -11.28 -3.60
CA ILE A 31 5.78 -11.21 -4.84
C ILE A 31 6.70 -10.88 -6.03
N MET A 32 7.54 -9.86 -5.88
CA MET A 32 8.47 -9.41 -6.92
C MET A 32 9.52 -10.47 -7.28
N SER A 33 9.83 -11.42 -6.40
CA SER A 33 10.80 -12.49 -6.63
C SER A 33 10.22 -13.72 -7.34
N ARG A 34 8.89 -13.80 -7.51
CA ARG A 34 8.24 -14.98 -8.11
C ARG A 34 8.66 -15.14 -9.58
N PRO A 35 9.27 -16.27 -9.98
CA PRO A 35 9.70 -16.50 -11.36
C PRO A 35 8.57 -16.33 -12.38
N GLU A 36 7.34 -16.67 -11.99
CA GLU A 36 6.16 -16.61 -12.84
C GLU A 36 5.70 -15.18 -13.14
N LEU A 37 6.10 -14.20 -12.31
CA LEU A 37 5.70 -12.79 -12.40
C LEU A 37 6.83 -11.89 -12.93
N GLN A 38 8.05 -12.40 -13.09
CA GLN A 38 9.21 -11.59 -13.51
C GLN A 38 9.00 -10.84 -14.82
N SER A 39 8.19 -11.38 -15.73
CA SER A 39 7.90 -10.76 -17.04
C SER A 39 6.63 -9.89 -17.02
N ALA A 40 6.02 -9.65 -15.86
CA ALA A 40 4.87 -8.77 -15.74
C ALA A 40 5.36 -7.32 -15.67
N LYS A 41 4.73 -6.43 -16.44
CA LYS A 41 5.05 -5.01 -16.43
C LYS A 41 4.97 -4.39 -15.03
N ALA A 42 3.98 -4.79 -14.23
CA ALA A 42 3.88 -4.36 -12.82
C ALA A 42 5.13 -4.67 -11.98
N VAL A 43 5.82 -5.79 -12.23
CA VAL A 43 7.06 -6.15 -11.51
C VAL A 43 8.24 -5.35 -12.05
N GLU A 44 8.35 -5.21 -13.37
CA GLU A 44 9.40 -4.41 -14.02
C GLU A 44 9.35 -2.93 -13.60
N ASP A 45 8.14 -2.35 -13.56
CA ASP A 45 7.89 -0.96 -13.17
C ASP A 45 7.82 -0.78 -11.63
N GLY A 46 8.00 -1.84 -10.85
CA GLY A 46 7.91 -1.79 -9.38
C GLY A 46 6.52 -1.46 -8.82
N ARG A 47 5.47 -1.50 -9.65
CA ARG A 47 4.05 -1.24 -9.29
C ARG A 47 3.39 -2.45 -8.64
N VAL A 48 4.05 -2.95 -7.59
CA VAL A 48 3.58 -4.02 -6.71
C VAL A 48 3.35 -3.41 -5.34
N PHE A 49 2.13 -3.55 -4.84
CA PHE A 49 1.68 -2.91 -3.60
C PHE A 49 1.14 -3.95 -2.63
N VAL A 50 1.36 -3.73 -1.33
CA VAL A 50 0.83 -4.57 -0.26
C VAL A 50 0.06 -3.69 0.72
N MET A 51 -1.10 -4.14 1.18
CA MET A 51 -1.88 -3.42 2.19
C MET A 51 -2.45 -4.36 3.25
N SER A 52 -2.57 -3.87 4.48
CA SER A 52 -3.26 -4.56 5.56
C SER A 52 -4.77 -4.57 5.30
N GLY A 53 -5.42 -5.70 5.55
CA GLY A 53 -6.88 -5.83 5.52
C GLY A 53 -7.60 -4.94 6.55
N LYS A 54 -6.88 -4.31 7.49
CA LYS A 54 -7.44 -3.33 8.43
C LYS A 54 -7.91 -2.05 7.76
N ILE A 55 -7.36 -1.71 6.59
CA ILE A 55 -7.71 -0.50 5.83
C ILE A 55 -8.57 -0.80 4.59
N THR A 56 -9.04 -2.05 4.41
CA THR A 56 -9.87 -2.43 3.26
C THR A 56 -11.37 -2.43 3.55
N SER A 57 -11.78 -2.17 4.79
CA SER A 57 -13.19 -2.19 5.19
C SER A 57 -13.46 -1.32 6.42
N GLY A 58 -14.75 -1.10 6.71
CA GLY A 58 -15.19 -0.29 7.84
C GLY A 58 -14.81 1.18 7.71
N ILE A 59 -14.74 1.90 8.83
CA ILE A 59 -14.42 3.34 8.84
C ILE A 59 -13.02 3.64 8.29
N ARG A 60 -12.09 2.68 8.42
CA ARG A 60 -10.71 2.82 7.91
C ARG A 60 -10.60 2.58 6.39
N ALA A 61 -11.67 2.14 5.71
CA ALA A 61 -11.65 1.86 4.26
C ALA A 61 -11.18 3.06 3.44
N ILE A 62 -11.54 4.28 3.86
CA ILE A 62 -11.12 5.52 3.20
C ILE A 62 -9.60 5.65 3.10
N VAL A 63 -8.85 5.14 4.10
CA VAL A 63 -7.38 5.17 4.08
C VAL A 63 -6.85 4.27 2.96
N GLY A 64 -7.41 3.06 2.82
CA GLY A 64 -7.05 2.15 1.73
C GLY A 64 -7.40 2.71 0.36
N GLU A 65 -8.56 3.37 0.23
CA GLU A 65 -8.97 4.05 -1.00
C GLU A 65 -8.01 5.18 -1.39
N LEU A 66 -7.53 5.96 -0.42
CA LEU A 66 -6.53 7.02 -0.68
C LEU A 66 -5.17 6.44 -1.10
N TYR A 67 -4.75 5.33 -0.49
CA TYR A 67 -3.55 4.61 -0.92
C TYR A 67 -3.67 4.13 -2.38
N LEU A 68 -4.80 3.52 -2.74
CA LEU A 68 -5.06 3.13 -4.14
C LEU A 68 -5.04 4.35 -5.06
N ALA A 69 -5.68 5.45 -4.68
CA ALA A 69 -5.70 6.67 -5.48
C ALA A 69 -4.30 7.22 -5.72
N LYS A 70 -3.46 7.31 -4.67
CA LYS A 70 -2.08 7.80 -4.76
C LYS A 70 -1.18 6.84 -5.56
N TRP A 71 -1.23 5.53 -5.33
CA TRP A 71 -0.43 4.56 -6.10
C TRP A 71 -0.81 4.48 -7.59
N LEU A 72 -2.10 4.62 -7.90
CA LEU A 72 -2.59 4.51 -9.27
C LEU A 72 -2.41 5.82 -10.05
N HIS A 73 -2.48 6.96 -9.36
CA HIS A 73 -2.46 8.30 -9.95
C HIS A 73 -1.64 9.31 -9.12
N PRO A 74 -0.33 9.10 -8.92
CA PRO A 74 0.47 9.87 -7.96
C PRO A 74 0.43 11.38 -8.21
N GLN A 75 0.50 11.84 -9.47
CA GLN A 75 0.46 13.28 -9.78
C GLN A 75 -0.90 13.93 -9.49
N ARG A 76 -2.00 13.17 -9.43
CA ARG A 76 -3.33 13.70 -9.11
C ARG A 76 -3.61 13.77 -7.61
N PHE A 77 -2.82 13.06 -6.82
CA PHE A 77 -2.95 12.91 -5.38
C PHE A 77 -1.61 13.25 -4.69
N GLU A 78 -0.83 14.14 -5.29
CA GLU A 78 0.46 14.58 -4.76
C GLU A 78 0.29 15.32 -3.41
N ASP A 79 -0.82 16.03 -3.27
CA ASP A 79 -1.21 16.80 -2.09
C ASP A 79 -1.91 15.97 -0.99
N VAL A 80 -2.10 14.67 -1.23
CA VAL A 80 -2.76 13.76 -0.30
C VAL A 80 -1.74 12.83 0.34
N ASP A 81 -1.73 12.81 1.67
CA ASP A 81 -0.97 11.86 2.48
C ASP A 81 -1.95 10.91 3.22
N PRO A 82 -2.11 9.65 2.74
CA PRO A 82 -2.93 8.64 3.40
C PRO A 82 -2.50 8.33 4.85
N ASP A 83 -1.22 8.48 5.21
CA ASP A 83 -0.73 8.21 6.56
C ASP A 83 -1.17 9.30 7.54
N VAL A 84 -1.16 10.56 7.10
CA VAL A 84 -1.71 11.68 7.88
C VAL A 84 -3.21 11.47 8.10
N VAL A 85 -3.96 11.16 7.04
CA VAL A 85 -5.42 10.90 7.15
C VAL A 85 -5.71 9.74 8.10
N HIS A 86 -4.93 8.66 8.05
CA HIS A 86 -5.10 7.53 8.96
C HIS A 86 -4.85 7.93 10.41
N ARG A 87 -3.74 8.66 10.68
CA ARG A 87 -3.39 9.12 12.02
C ARG A 87 -4.48 10.01 12.61
N GLU A 88 -5.00 10.97 11.83
CA GLU A 88 -6.11 11.83 12.23
C GLU A 88 -7.39 11.04 12.51
N LEU A 89 -7.70 10.04 11.68
CA LEU A 89 -8.87 9.18 11.86
C LEU A 89 -8.77 8.39 13.18
N ILE A 90 -7.60 7.82 13.49
CA ILE A 90 -7.41 7.05 14.72
C ILE A 90 -7.50 7.94 15.96
N ASP A 91 -6.84 9.09 15.96
CA ASP A 91 -6.93 10.03 17.06
C ASP A 91 -8.38 10.50 17.28
N LYS A 92 -9.05 10.98 16.21
CA LYS A 92 -10.39 11.56 16.29
C LYS A 92 -11.48 10.59 16.71
N PHE A 93 -11.47 9.36 16.18
CA PHE A 93 -12.58 8.41 16.38
C PHE A 93 -12.28 7.33 17.42
N TYR A 94 -11.01 7.08 17.73
CA TYR A 94 -10.60 6.06 18.70
C TYR A 94 -9.87 6.64 19.91
N GLY A 95 -9.34 7.87 19.84
CA GLY A 95 -8.54 8.46 20.92
C GLY A 95 -7.23 7.71 21.17
N LEU A 96 -6.64 7.16 20.10
CA LEU A 96 -5.43 6.35 20.15
C LEU A 96 -4.36 6.94 19.22
N GLU A 97 -3.12 6.58 19.45
CA GLU A 97 -2.04 6.80 18.49
C GLU A 97 -2.04 5.67 17.45
N LEU A 98 -1.69 6.02 16.20
CA LEU A 98 -1.57 5.05 15.12
C LEU A 98 -0.29 4.23 15.30
N GLU A 99 -0.46 2.91 15.46
CA GLU A 99 0.65 1.95 15.56
C GLU A 99 0.68 1.00 14.36
N GLY A 100 1.89 0.59 13.98
CA GLY A 100 2.14 -0.36 12.89
C GLY A 100 2.08 0.26 11.49
N ALA A 101 2.34 -0.57 10.49
CA ALA A 101 2.24 -0.25 9.08
C ALA A 101 0.96 -0.87 8.47
N TYR A 102 0.41 -0.19 7.47
CA TYR A 102 -0.87 -0.58 6.87
C TYR A 102 -0.82 -0.68 5.34
N ALA A 103 0.24 -0.17 4.72
CA ALA A 103 0.42 -0.15 3.29
C ALA A 103 1.91 -0.04 2.98
N PHE A 104 2.33 -0.66 1.88
CA PHE A 104 3.69 -0.55 1.37
C PHE A 104 3.71 -0.52 -0.17
N PRO A 105 4.45 0.42 -0.79
CA PRO A 105 5.20 1.50 -0.15
C PRO A 105 4.31 2.51 0.59
N SER A 106 4.82 3.05 1.69
CA SER A 106 4.16 4.11 2.48
C SER A 106 4.08 5.42 1.69
N SER A 107 3.25 6.37 2.14
CA SER A 107 3.10 7.65 1.42
C SER A 107 4.42 8.39 1.31
N SER A 108 5.19 8.43 2.41
CA SER A 108 6.51 9.05 2.48
C SER A 108 7.54 8.42 1.55
N PHE A 109 7.41 7.13 1.25
CA PHE A 109 8.34 6.45 0.34
C PHE A 109 8.13 6.90 -1.11
N LEU A 110 6.88 7.14 -1.52
CA LEU A 110 6.55 7.58 -2.88
C LEU A 110 6.99 9.01 -3.14
N ASP A 111 6.89 9.88 -2.13
CA ASP A 111 7.29 11.28 -2.28
C ASP A 111 8.81 11.44 -2.46
N MET A 112 9.62 10.44 -2.06
CA MET A 112 11.07 10.39 -2.31
C MET A 112 11.45 9.96 -3.73
N GLU A 113 10.54 9.33 -4.49
CA GLU A 113 10.80 8.87 -5.88
C GLU A 113 10.35 9.90 -6.94
N ILE A 114 9.71 11.00 -6.51
CA ILE A 114 9.18 12.06 -7.39
C ILE A 114 10.16 13.26 -7.55
N GLU A 115 11.25 13.32 -6.77
CA GLU A 115 12.37 14.27 -6.95
C GLU A 115 13.34 13.87 -8.07
#